data_AF-A0A6G9QQK2-F1
#
_entry.id   AF-A0A6G9QQK2-F1
#
_cell.length_a   1.000
_cell.length_b   1.000
_cell.length_c   1.000
_cell.angle_alpha   90.00
_cell.angle_beta   90.00
_cell.angle_gamma   90.00
#
_symmetry.space_group_name_H-M   'P 1'
#
loop_
_entity.id
_entity.type
_entity.pdbx_description
1 polymer ?
#
loop_
_entity_poly.entity_id
_entity_poly.type
_entity_poly.pdbx_seq_one_letter_code
_entity_poly.pdbx_strand_id
1 'polypeptide(L)'
;MGFFSFKTCDSKESIANIHSNHPNAGRTVYLLQPNGERPIQETAYQGYGDFGHVDAYAWLAKFNATDVEHLDLVKDAETLRHIGIAMTFEEPEKIKYPLKFSFNEKAVYELLAASEDCEYQGYFYHGIAI
;
A
#
# COMPACT_ATOMS: atom_id res chain seq x y z
N MET A 1 8.71 -5.07 -13.79
CA MET A 1 8.43 -4.16 -12.65
C MET A 1 9.04 -4.78 -11.38
N GLY A 2 9.68 -3.97 -10.53
CA GLY A 2 10.26 -4.43 -9.26
C GLY A 2 9.20 -4.55 -8.15
N PHE A 3 9.62 -4.91 -6.94
CA PHE A 3 8.74 -4.99 -5.77
C PHE A 3 8.44 -3.61 -5.16
N PHE A 4 7.21 -3.43 -4.71
CA PHE A 4 6.79 -2.33 -3.84
C PHE A 4 7.04 -2.69 -2.39
N SER A 5 7.73 -1.79 -1.69
CA SER A 5 8.00 -1.87 -0.28
C SER A 5 7.43 -0.62 0.37
N PHE A 6 6.60 -0.79 1.39
CA PHE A 6 5.99 0.32 2.15
C PHE A 6 6.49 0.31 3.59
N LYS A 7 6.32 1.41 4.33
CA LYS A 7 6.45 1.42 5.80
C LYS A 7 5.09 1.53 6.47
N THR A 8 4.95 0.91 7.64
CA THR A 8 3.79 1.16 8.50
C THR A 8 3.77 2.62 8.96
N CYS A 9 2.59 3.22 9.05
CA CYS A 9 2.45 4.62 9.42
C CYS A 9 2.65 4.88 10.92
N ASP A 10 2.42 3.86 11.75
CA ASP A 10 2.51 3.92 13.21
C ASP A 10 3.89 3.52 13.74
N SER A 11 4.38 2.32 13.39
CA SER A 11 5.67 1.80 13.88
C SER A 11 6.85 2.10 12.97
N LYS A 12 6.62 2.67 11.78
CA LYS A 12 7.64 2.99 10.76
C LYS A 12 8.46 1.76 10.33
N GLU A 13 7.89 0.58 10.50
CA GLU A 13 8.51 -0.70 10.16
C GLU A 13 8.28 -1.03 8.69
N SER A 14 9.28 -1.62 8.04
CA SER A 14 9.16 -2.08 6.65
C SER A 14 8.16 -3.24 6.52
N ILE A 15 7.30 -3.12 5.50
CA ILE A 15 6.41 -4.18 5.02
C ILE A 15 7.18 -4.96 3.96
N ALA A 16 7.71 -6.11 4.37
CA ALA A 16 8.49 -6.99 3.51
C ALA A 16 7.57 -8.01 2.81
N ASN A 17 7.89 -8.34 1.57
CA ASN A 17 7.19 -9.43 0.89
C ASN A 17 7.60 -10.79 1.49
N ILE A 18 6.76 -11.80 1.32
CA ILE A 18 6.99 -13.13 1.88
C ILE A 18 8.25 -13.84 1.36
N HIS A 19 8.80 -13.41 0.22
CA HIS A 19 9.99 -14.00 -0.40
C HIS A 19 11.29 -13.34 0.09
N SER A 20 11.18 -12.39 1.02
CA SER A 20 12.30 -11.62 1.56
C SER A 20 12.91 -12.29 2.78
N ASN A 21 14.23 -12.25 2.92
CA ASN A 21 14.90 -12.62 4.18
C ASN A 21 14.86 -11.46 5.19
N HIS A 22 13.65 -11.03 5.58
CA HIS A 22 13.41 -9.91 6.49
C HIS A 22 12.53 -10.36 7.67
N PRO A 23 12.76 -9.90 8.92
CA PRO A 23 11.97 -10.30 10.09
C PRO A 23 10.46 -10.08 9.97
N ASN A 24 10.04 -9.11 9.15
CA ASN A 24 8.63 -8.82 8.90
C ASN A 24 8.01 -9.60 7.71
N ALA A 25 8.77 -10.44 7.01
CA ALA A 25 8.23 -11.24 5.93
C ALA A 25 7.14 -12.19 6.48
N GLY A 26 5.96 -12.20 5.85
CA GLY A 26 4.82 -13.01 6.29
C GLY A 26 4.03 -12.45 7.47
N ARG A 27 4.34 -11.24 7.97
CA ARG A 27 3.46 -10.56 8.93
C ARG A 27 2.19 -10.10 8.22
N THR A 28 1.05 -10.23 8.89
CA THR A 28 -0.23 -9.69 8.41
C THR A 28 -0.17 -8.16 8.43
N VAL A 29 -0.49 -7.55 7.31
CA VAL A 29 -0.53 -6.10 7.11
C VAL A 29 -1.98 -5.68 6.88
N TYR A 30 -2.32 -4.49 7.35
CA TYR A 30 -3.62 -3.88 7.14
C TYR A 30 -3.46 -2.57 6.38
N LEU A 31 -4.08 -2.46 5.21
CA LEU A 31 -4.31 -1.17 4.55
C LEU A 31 -5.49 -0.50 5.24
N LEU A 32 -5.22 0.60 5.94
CA LEU A 32 -6.21 1.31 6.74
C LEU A 32 -7.18 2.07 5.82
N GLN A 33 -8.46 2.09 6.18
CA GLN A 33 -9.49 2.80 5.42
C GLN A 33 -10.06 3.98 6.23
N PRO A 34 -10.41 5.11 5.57
CA PRO A 34 -11.03 6.25 6.22
C PRO A 34 -12.50 5.98 6.57
N ASN A 35 -13.09 6.89 7.35
CA ASN A 35 -14.50 6.93 7.71
C ASN A 35 -14.97 5.73 8.56
N GLY A 36 -14.05 5.09 9.29
CA GLY A 36 -14.36 3.94 10.14
C GLY A 36 -14.62 2.64 9.40
N GLU A 37 -14.34 2.60 8.08
CA GLU A 37 -14.34 1.36 7.32
C GLU A 37 -13.27 0.39 7.85
N ARG A 38 -13.53 -0.91 7.72
CA ARG A 38 -12.61 -1.93 8.21
C ARG A 38 -11.32 -1.91 7.39
N PRO A 39 -10.14 -2.03 8.03
CA PRO A 39 -8.90 -2.19 7.27
C PRO A 39 -8.92 -3.42 6.36
N ILE A 40 -8.29 -3.30 5.19
CA ILE A 40 -8.14 -4.40 4.23
C ILE A 40 -6.94 -5.24 4.66
N GLN A 41 -7.18 -6.52 4.93
CA GLN A 41 -6.20 -7.44 5.48
C GLN A 41 -5.41 -8.15 4.38
N GLU A 42 -4.09 -8.19 4.53
CA GLU A 42 -3.16 -8.95 3.70
C GLU A 42 -2.28 -9.85 4.57
N THR A 43 -2.45 -11.17 4.48
CA THR A 43 -1.74 -12.14 5.33
C THR A 43 -0.40 -12.59 4.76
N ALA A 44 -0.17 -12.43 3.46
CA ALA A 44 0.97 -12.95 2.74
C ALA A 44 1.38 -12.00 1.60
N TYR A 45 1.76 -10.77 1.96
CA TYR A 45 2.11 -9.72 1.01
C TYR A 45 3.17 -10.18 -0.01
N GLN A 46 2.81 -10.16 -1.30
CA GLN A 46 3.68 -10.65 -2.38
C GLN A 46 4.66 -9.58 -2.90
N GLY A 47 4.52 -8.33 -2.48
CA GLY A 47 5.39 -7.23 -2.94
C GLY A 47 4.89 -6.49 -4.18
N TYR A 48 3.67 -6.73 -4.66
CA TYR A 48 3.14 -6.09 -5.86
C TYR A 48 2.18 -4.93 -5.59
N GLY A 49 2.03 -4.53 -4.33
CA GLY A 49 1.08 -3.49 -3.91
C GLY A 49 -0.36 -3.97 -3.80
N ASP A 50 -0.63 -5.27 -3.90
CA ASP A 50 -1.94 -5.87 -3.63
C ASP A 50 -2.08 -6.17 -2.15
N PHE A 51 -3.20 -5.73 -1.57
CA PHE A 51 -3.60 -6.01 -0.19
C PHE A 51 -5.03 -6.53 -0.21
N GLY A 52 -5.23 -7.80 0.07
CA GLY A 52 -6.58 -8.39 0.10
C GLY A 52 -7.36 -8.20 -1.21
N HIS A 53 -6.69 -8.38 -2.35
CA HIS A 53 -7.24 -8.17 -3.70
C HIS A 53 -7.52 -6.72 -4.10
N VAL A 54 -7.02 -5.76 -3.32
CA VAL A 54 -7.09 -4.33 -3.63
C VAL A 54 -5.67 -3.80 -3.84
N ASP A 55 -5.42 -3.28 -5.03
CA ASP A 55 -4.18 -2.58 -5.34
C ASP A 55 -4.13 -1.24 -4.58
N ALA A 56 -3.03 -1.00 -3.86
CA ALA A 56 -2.86 0.20 -3.05
C ALA A 56 -2.93 1.49 -3.88
N TYR A 57 -2.34 1.53 -5.07
CA TYR A 57 -2.42 2.73 -5.91
C TYR A 57 -3.79 2.85 -6.58
N ALA A 58 -4.44 1.73 -6.91
CA ALA A 58 -5.82 1.79 -7.38
C ALA A 58 -6.76 2.36 -6.30
N TRP A 59 -6.58 1.93 -5.05
CA TRP A 59 -7.24 2.50 -3.89
C TRP A 59 -6.95 4.00 -3.75
N LEU A 60 -5.68 4.41 -3.87
CA LEU A 60 -5.28 5.81 -3.77
C LEU A 60 -6.02 6.67 -4.81
N ALA A 61 -6.06 6.23 -6.07
CA ALA A 61 -6.79 6.93 -7.12
C ALA A 61 -8.28 7.02 -6.79
N LYS A 62 -8.91 5.90 -6.39
CA LYS A 62 -10.34 5.84 -6.13
C LYS A 62 -10.82 6.81 -5.04
N PHE A 63 -9.98 7.04 -4.03
CA PHE A 63 -10.32 7.93 -2.91
C PHE A 63 -9.96 9.41 -3.14
N ASN A 64 -9.10 9.71 -4.12
CA ASN A 64 -8.58 11.08 -4.31
C ASN A 64 -8.97 11.72 -5.64
N ALA A 65 -9.21 10.95 -6.71
CA ALA A 65 -9.59 11.46 -8.03
C ALA A 65 -11.12 11.47 -8.22
N THR A 66 -11.65 12.50 -8.87
CA THR A 66 -13.10 12.67 -9.07
C THR A 66 -13.59 12.07 -10.39
N ASP A 67 -12.71 11.95 -11.38
CA ASP A 67 -13.02 11.42 -12.72
C ASP A 67 -13.06 9.88 -12.75
N VAL A 68 -12.66 9.20 -11.67
CA VAL A 68 -12.60 7.74 -11.56
C VAL A 68 -13.76 7.12 -10.75
N GLU A 69 -14.76 7.91 -10.37
CA GLU A 69 -15.91 7.43 -9.58
C GLU A 69 -16.65 6.26 -10.24
N HIS A 70 -16.68 6.21 -11.56
CA HIS A 70 -17.34 5.17 -12.35
C HIS A 70 -16.53 3.87 -12.50
N LEU A 71 -15.25 3.87 -12.15
CA LEU A 71 -14.35 2.70 -12.28
C LEU A 71 -14.45 1.76 -11.07
N ASP A 72 -14.40 0.46 -11.28
CA ASP A 72 -14.42 -0.54 -10.20
C ASP A 72 -13.00 -0.83 -9.69
N LEU A 73 -12.83 -0.91 -8.36
CA LEU A 73 -11.53 -1.09 -7.71
C LEU A 73 -10.81 -2.39 -8.12
N VAL A 74 -11.53 -3.42 -8.54
CA VAL A 74 -10.98 -4.73 -8.88
C VAL A 74 -10.92 -4.92 -10.38
N LYS A 75 -11.99 -4.58 -11.11
CA LYS A 75 -12.06 -4.78 -12.57
C LYS A 75 -11.20 -3.78 -13.33
N ASP A 76 -11.12 -2.54 -12.85
CA ASP A 76 -10.38 -1.45 -13.47
C ASP A 76 -9.08 -1.14 -12.71
N ALA A 77 -8.59 -2.11 -11.92
CA ALA A 77 -7.44 -1.97 -11.03
C ALA A 77 -6.19 -1.46 -11.76
N GLU A 78 -5.89 -1.94 -12.98
CA GLU A 78 -4.73 -1.46 -13.73
C GLU A 78 -4.85 0.02 -14.14
N THR A 79 -6.02 0.45 -14.59
CA THR A 79 -6.26 1.86 -14.94
C THR A 79 -6.13 2.75 -13.70
N LEU A 80 -6.80 2.37 -12.62
CA LEU A 80 -6.74 3.08 -11.35
C LEU A 80 -5.31 3.10 -10.78
N ARG A 81 -4.57 1.99 -10.89
CA ARG A 81 -3.17 1.89 -10.45
C ARG A 81 -2.29 2.89 -11.19
N HIS A 82 -2.39 3.00 -12.51
CA HIS A 82 -1.63 3.97 -13.28
C HIS A 82 -1.93 5.41 -12.84
N ILE A 83 -3.21 5.74 -12.63
CA ILE A 83 -3.64 7.05 -12.14
C ILE A 83 -3.07 7.31 -10.73
N GLY A 84 -3.19 6.35 -9.81
CA GLY A 84 -2.70 6.51 -8.44
C GLY A 84 -1.18 6.67 -8.36
N ILE A 85 -0.43 5.94 -9.20
CA ILE A 85 1.02 6.13 -9.33
C ILE A 85 1.31 7.54 -9.83
N ALA A 86 0.66 8.00 -10.90
CA ALA A 86 0.85 9.35 -11.43
C ALA A 86 0.56 10.41 -10.37
N MET A 87 -0.56 10.31 -9.65
CA MET A 87 -0.91 11.22 -8.55
C MET A 87 0.17 11.27 -7.46
N THR A 88 0.79 10.12 -7.13
CA THR A 88 1.84 10.05 -6.10
C THR A 88 3.09 10.83 -6.50
N PHE A 89 3.48 10.80 -7.77
CA PHE A 89 4.73 11.41 -8.24
C PHE A 89 4.56 12.81 -8.83
N GLU A 90 3.40 13.11 -9.40
CA GLU A 90 3.15 14.35 -10.13
C GLU A 90 2.39 15.38 -9.29
N GLU A 91 1.47 14.94 -8.43
CA GLU A 91 0.56 15.82 -7.67
C GLU A 91 0.39 15.38 -6.20
N PRO A 92 1.47 15.07 -5.45
CA PRO A 92 1.38 14.54 -4.10
C PRO A 92 0.67 15.48 -3.12
N GLU A 93 0.71 16.79 -3.35
CA GLU A 93 0.03 17.80 -2.54
C GLU A 93 -1.50 17.77 -2.64
N LYS A 94 -2.04 17.11 -3.68
CA LYS A 94 -3.49 16.95 -3.88
C LYS A 94 -4.05 15.72 -3.19
N ILE A 95 -3.19 14.83 -2.66
CA ILE A 95 -3.60 13.62 -1.96
C ILE A 95 -4.19 13.98 -0.59
N LYS A 96 -5.50 13.82 -0.45
CA LYS A 96 -6.25 14.02 0.80
C LYS A 96 -6.29 12.75 1.65
N TYR A 97 -6.36 11.61 0.97
CA TYR A 97 -6.38 10.28 1.57
C TYR A 97 -5.09 9.54 1.18
N PRO A 98 -3.97 9.78 1.88
CA PRO A 98 -2.73 9.07 1.63
C PRO A 98 -2.85 7.59 2.03
N LEU A 99 -1.95 6.77 1.48
CA LEU A 99 -1.82 5.38 1.92
C LEU A 99 -1.36 5.32 3.37
N LYS A 100 -1.99 4.42 4.14
CA LYS A 100 -1.65 4.16 5.53
C LYS A 100 -1.71 2.66 5.77
N PHE A 101 -0.60 2.11 6.22
CA PHE A 101 -0.49 0.70 6.56
C PHE A 101 -0.15 0.52 8.03
N SER A 102 -0.62 -0.55 8.65
CA SER A 102 -0.23 -0.94 10.01
C SER A 102 -0.19 -2.46 10.15
N PHE A 103 0.60 -2.96 11.09
CA PHE A 103 0.51 -4.35 11.54
C PHE A 103 -0.58 -4.56 12.61
N ASN A 104 -1.20 -3.47 13.09
CA ASN A 104 -2.26 -3.48 14.07
C ASN A 104 -3.63 -3.32 13.39
N GLU A 105 -4.46 -4.35 13.46
CA GLU A 105 -5.84 -4.36 12.94
C GLU A 105 -6.70 -3.22 13.51
N LYS A 106 -6.41 -2.77 14.73
CA LYS A 106 -7.19 -1.74 15.43
C LYS A 106 -6.70 -0.32 15.18
N ALA A 107 -5.71 -0.15 14.29
CA ALA A 107 -5.23 1.18 13.92
C ALA A 107 -6.33 1.98 13.21
N VAL A 108 -6.47 3.25 13.58
CA VAL A 108 -7.53 4.14 13.08
C VAL A 108 -6.92 5.12 12.08
N TYR A 109 -7.46 5.15 10.86
CA TYR A 109 -6.92 5.93 9.75
C TYR A 109 -6.78 7.42 10.10
N GLU A 110 -7.79 8.02 10.72
CA GLU A 110 -7.85 9.46 11.02
C GLU A 110 -6.84 9.90 12.09
N LEU A 111 -6.34 8.97 12.91
CA LEU A 111 -5.44 9.28 14.03
C LEU A 111 -3.96 9.16 13.65
N LEU A 112 -3.65 8.66 12.46
CA LEU A 112 -2.29 8.35 12.02
C LEU A 112 -1.86 9.23 10.84
N ALA A 113 -0.55 9.47 10.73
CA ALA A 113 0.03 10.15 9.58
C ALA A 113 0.06 9.24 8.35
N ALA A 114 0.46 9.78 7.19
CA ALA A 114 0.72 8.97 6.00
C ALA A 114 1.81 7.91 6.25
N SER A 115 1.69 6.77 5.57
CA SER A 115 2.82 5.85 5.42
C SER A 115 3.92 6.49 4.59
N GLU A 116 5.16 6.17 4.95
CA GLU A 116 6.34 6.67 4.26
C GLU A 116 6.84 5.64 3.23
N ASP A 117 7.58 6.14 2.25
CA ASP A 117 8.32 5.28 1.32
C ASP A 117 9.33 4.41 2.09
N CYS A 118 9.47 3.17 1.63
CA CYS A 118 10.48 2.28 2.17
C CYS A 118 11.78 2.42 1.39
N GLU A 119 12.91 2.50 2.09
CA GLU A 119 14.25 2.50 1.46
C GLU A 119 14.55 1.23 0.66
N TYR A 120 13.83 0.14 0.92
CA TYR A 120 13.90 -1.12 0.17
C TYR A 120 12.98 -1.15 -1.07
N GLN A 121 12.48 0.00 -1.52
CA GLN A 121 11.68 0.10 -2.74
C GLN A 121 12.47 -0.42 -3.96
N GLY A 122 11.88 -1.31 -4.74
CA GLY A 122 12.47 -1.82 -5.98
C GLY A 122 13.60 -2.85 -5.82
N TYR A 123 14.01 -3.19 -4.59
CA TYR A 123 15.02 -4.22 -4.36
C TYR A 123 14.40 -5.61 -4.33
N PHE A 124 14.84 -6.48 -5.25
CA PHE A 124 14.90 -7.91 -4.95
C PHE A 124 15.90 -8.05 -3.80
N TYR A 125 15.43 -8.40 -2.60
CA TYR A 125 16.33 -8.78 -1.50
C TYR A 125 17.29 -9.81 -2.09
N HIS A 126 18.57 -9.45 -2.22
CA HIS A 126 19.55 -10.31 -2.86
C HIS A 126 19.53 -11.65 -2.14
N GLY A 127 19.01 -12.67 -2.81
CA GLY A 127 19.22 -14.05 -2.41
C GLY A 127 20.73 -14.26 -2.35
N ILE A 128 21.22 -14.73 -1.21
CA ILE A 128 22.60 -15.17 -1.09
C ILE A 128 22.79 -16.23 -2.16
N ALA A 129 23.71 -15.97 -3.09
CA ALA A 129 24.18 -16.95 -4.04
C ALA A 129 24.73 -18.15 -3.27
N ILE A 130 24.22 -19.34 -3.57
CA ILE A 130 24.90 -20.61 -3.34
C ILE A 130 25.53 -21.04 -4.66
#